data_AF-A0A2W2GB88-F1
#
_entry.id   AF-A0A2W2GB88-F1
#
_cell.length_a   1.000
_cell.length_b   1.000
_cell.length_c   1.000
_cell.angle_alpha   90.00
_cell.angle_beta   90.00
_cell.angle_gamma   90.00
#
_symmetry.space_group_name_H-M   'P 1'
#
loop_
_entity.id
_entity.type
_entity.pdbx_description
1 polymer ?
#
loop_
_entity_poly.entity_id
_entity_poly.type
_entity_poly.pdbx_seq_one_letter_code
_entity_poly.pdbx_strand_id
1 'polypeptide(L)'
;MYNGIERLHALQTMLIESPHLRPYFYSNEQPPDDRTEEGIQLLLVAEMLGDILDYGLMTVDFMPPVQEYEGWRNYANFLYDHSPILRRIAFEHPEWWVRLIRHWQETGRFGQIVDKQNAGGEEESVIPGSSLAT
;
A
#
# COMPACT_ATOMS: atom_id res chain seq x y z
N MET A 1 -14.90 6.97 21.47
CA MET A 1 -15.05 6.27 20.17
C MET A 1 -14.20 7.06 19.19
N TYR A 2 -12.96 6.65 18.94
CA TYR A 2 -12.05 7.43 18.10
C TYR A 2 -12.52 7.41 16.65
N ASN A 3 -12.69 8.59 16.06
CA ASN A 3 -13.06 8.71 14.65
C ASN A 3 -11.84 8.41 13.75
N GLY A 4 -12.06 8.11 12.47
CA GLY A 4 -10.97 7.73 11.55
C GLY A 4 -9.91 8.80 11.37
N ILE A 5 -10.29 10.08 11.51
CA ILE A 5 -9.39 11.23 11.38
C ILE A 5 -8.44 11.32 12.58
N GLU A 6 -8.92 11.07 13.80
CA GLU A 6 -8.08 11.02 15.01
C GLU A 6 -7.04 9.91 14.94
N ARG A 7 -7.42 8.72 14.44
CA ARG A 7 -6.49 7.61 14.24
C ARG A 7 -5.43 7.95 13.20
N LEU A 8 -5.85 8.57 12.09
CA LEU A 8 -4.92 9.02 11.05
C LEU A 8 -3.95 10.09 11.59
N HIS A 9 -4.44 11.05 12.36
CA HIS A 9 -3.59 12.06 13.00
C HIS A 9 -2.60 11.44 13.98
N ALA A 10 -3.02 10.45 14.79
CA ALA A 10 -2.13 9.75 15.70
C ALA A 10 -1.01 9.00 14.96
N LEU A 11 -1.37 8.31 13.87
CA LEU A 11 -0.39 7.65 13.00
C LEU A 11 0.59 8.65 12.38
N GLN A 12 0.08 9.76 11.84
CA GLN A 12 0.90 10.81 11.25
C GLN A 12 1.85 11.42 12.28
N THR A 13 1.39 11.59 13.53
CA THR A 13 2.23 12.06 14.64
C THR A 13 3.38 11.09 14.90
N MET A 14 3.10 9.78 14.90
CA MET A 14 4.16 8.77 15.02
C MET A 14 5.13 8.79 13.82
N LEU A 15 4.64 9.01 12.59
CA LEU A 15 5.50 9.16 11.41
C LEU A 15 6.39 10.42 11.45
N ILE A 16 6.00 11.46 12.21
CA ILE A 16 6.87 12.61 12.45
C ILE A 16 8.09 12.22 13.29
N GLU A 17 7.92 11.31 14.26
CA GLU A 17 9.02 10.78 15.08
C GLU A 17 9.92 9.83 14.29
N SER A 18 9.44 9.26 13.19
CA SER A 18 10.19 8.33 12.32
C SER A 18 10.00 8.68 10.83
N PRO A 19 10.52 9.84 10.38
CA PRO A 19 10.22 10.38 9.05
C PRO A 19 10.80 9.53 7.91
N HIS A 20 11.84 8.74 8.19
CA HIS A 20 12.46 7.81 7.26
C HIS A 20 11.51 6.68 6.83
N LEU A 21 10.43 6.40 7.58
CA LEU A 21 9.44 5.39 7.21
C LEU A 21 8.44 5.89 6.16
N ARG A 22 8.31 7.20 5.97
CA ARG A 22 7.31 7.81 5.09
C ARG A 22 7.42 7.35 3.61
N PRO A 23 8.61 7.26 2.99
CA PRO A 23 8.72 6.88 1.59
C PRO A 23 8.09 5.52 1.22
N TYR A 24 8.11 4.55 2.13
CA TYR A 24 7.52 3.22 1.93
C TYR A 24 5.98 3.23 1.83
N PHE A 25 5.32 4.31 2.26
CA PHE A 25 3.85 4.48 2.19
C PHE A 25 3.39 5.48 1.13
N TYR A 26 4.23 6.48 0.82
CA TYR A 26 3.82 7.62 0.01
C TYR A 26 4.68 7.82 -1.25
N SER A 27 5.65 6.94 -1.53
CA SER A 27 6.62 7.13 -2.61
C SER A 27 7.06 5.85 -3.32
N ASN A 28 6.32 4.74 -3.16
CA ASN A 28 6.59 3.45 -3.82
C ASN A 28 7.96 2.82 -3.48
N GLU A 29 8.57 3.20 -2.36
CA GLU A 29 9.80 2.58 -1.92
C GLU A 29 9.56 1.12 -1.48
N GLN A 30 10.47 0.21 -1.83
CA GLN A 30 10.35 -1.20 -1.50
C GLN A 30 10.75 -1.43 -0.05
N PRO A 31 9.94 -2.13 0.75
CA PRO A 31 10.26 -2.37 2.15
C PRO A 31 11.51 -3.28 2.28
N PRO A 32 12.34 -3.06 3.32
CA PRO A 32 13.39 -4.01 3.70
C PRO A 32 12.79 -5.36 4.16
N ASP A 33 13.67 -6.33 4.42
CA ASP A 33 13.26 -7.65 4.90
C ASP A 33 12.47 -7.58 6.21
N ASP A 34 11.37 -8.34 6.29
CA ASP A 34 10.41 -8.36 7.40
C ASP A 34 11.01 -8.80 8.74
N ARG A 35 12.22 -9.36 8.76
CA ARG A 35 12.96 -9.75 9.98
C ARG A 35 13.82 -8.63 10.53
N THR A 36 14.01 -7.55 9.79
CA THR A 36 14.71 -6.36 10.26
C THR A 36 13.81 -5.54 11.17
N GLU A 37 14.41 -4.77 12.09
CA GLU A 37 13.63 -3.89 12.98
C GLU A 37 12.79 -2.89 12.18
N GLU A 38 13.36 -2.30 11.13
CA GLU A 38 12.64 -1.40 10.21
C GLU A 38 11.51 -2.12 9.46
N GLY A 39 11.74 -3.34 8.96
CA GLY A 39 10.70 -4.14 8.32
C GLY A 39 9.51 -4.42 9.25
N ILE A 40 9.78 -4.78 10.51
CA ILE A 40 8.76 -4.99 11.54
C ILE A 40 7.99 -3.69 11.83
N GLN A 41 8.69 -2.56 11.93
CA GLN A 41 8.05 -1.26 12.12
C GLN A 41 7.12 -0.93 10.95
N LEU A 42 7.58 -1.11 9.71
CA LEU A 42 6.77 -0.86 8.53
C LEU A 42 5.54 -1.76 8.46
N LEU A 43 5.66 -3.04 8.85
CA LEU A 43 4.52 -3.96 8.95
C LEU A 43 3.46 -3.42 9.94
N LEU A 44 3.87 -3.03 11.14
CA LEU A 44 2.95 -2.47 12.14
C LEU A 44 2.28 -1.18 11.66
N VAL A 45 3.03 -0.31 10.97
CA VAL A 45 2.48 0.92 10.37
C VAL A 45 1.48 0.60 9.25
N ALA A 46 1.78 -0.42 8.43
CA ALA A 46 0.88 -0.87 7.37
C ALA A 46 -0.41 -1.45 7.95
N GLU A 47 -0.34 -2.25 9.02
CA GLU A 47 -1.52 -2.78 9.71
C GLU A 47 -2.40 -1.65 10.25
N MET A 48 -1.79 -0.68 10.95
CA MET A 48 -2.51 0.49 11.46
C MET A 48 -3.17 1.31 10.32
N LEU A 49 -2.50 1.48 9.19
CA LEU A 49 -3.08 2.12 8.01
C LEU A 49 -4.25 1.32 7.44
N GLY A 50 -4.13 0.00 7.35
CA GLY A 50 -5.22 -0.89 6.94
C GLY A 50 -6.47 -0.68 7.80
N ASP A 51 -6.31 -0.68 9.12
CA ASP A 51 -7.41 -0.45 10.07
C ASP A 51 -8.07 0.92 9.89
N ILE A 52 -7.26 1.96 9.66
CA ILE A 52 -7.74 3.33 9.43
C ILE A 52 -8.54 3.40 8.14
N LEU A 53 -8.05 2.79 7.06
CA LEU A 53 -8.71 2.82 5.76
C LEU A 53 -10.00 2.00 5.75
N ASP A 54 -9.99 0.79 6.32
CA ASP A 54 -11.19 -0.05 6.40
C ASP A 54 -12.29 0.65 7.21
N TYR A 55 -11.92 1.25 8.34
CA TYR A 55 -12.83 2.07 9.13
C TYR A 55 -13.31 3.31 8.37
N GLY A 56 -12.42 4.03 7.69
CA GLY A 56 -12.77 5.19 6.87
C GLY A 56 -13.81 4.83 5.80
N LEU A 57 -13.58 3.74 5.07
CA LEU A 57 -14.52 3.22 4.08
C LEU A 57 -15.84 2.73 4.71
N MET A 58 -15.79 2.13 5.90
CA MET A 58 -17.00 1.82 6.67
C MET A 58 -17.83 3.08 6.92
N THR A 59 -17.20 4.20 7.32
CA THR A 59 -17.94 5.43 7.60
C THR A 59 -18.62 6.02 6.36
N VAL A 60 -18.00 5.87 5.18
CA VAL A 60 -18.61 6.30 3.90
C VAL A 60 -19.88 5.51 3.61
N ASP A 61 -19.94 4.21 3.94
CA ASP A 61 -21.14 3.37 3.72
C ASP A 61 -22.32 3.78 4.63
N PHE A 62 -22.07 4.42 5.77
CA PHE A 62 -23.10 4.78 6.77
C PHE A 62 -23.56 6.24 6.71
N MET A 63 -22.84 7.11 6.00
CA MET A 63 -23.23 8.52 5.86
C MET A 63 -24.20 8.70 4.69
N PRO A 64 -25.18 9.62 4.79
CA PRO A 64 -25.99 10.01 3.64
C PRO A 64 -25.07 10.42 2.48
N PRO A 65 -25.45 10.19 1.22
CA PRO A 65 -24.64 10.54 0.05
C PRO A 65 -24.53 12.07 -0.07
N VAL A 66 -23.66 12.66 0.74
CA VAL A 66 -23.13 14.00 0.55
C VAL A 66 -21.96 13.81 -0.41
N GLN A 67 -22.01 14.49 -1.56
CA GLN A 67 -21.05 14.36 -2.68
C GLN A 67 -19.56 14.57 -2.31
N GLU A 68 -19.25 14.89 -1.06
CA GLU A 68 -17.96 15.39 -0.59
C GLU A 68 -17.14 14.39 0.24
N TYR A 69 -17.65 13.18 0.52
CA TYR A 69 -16.93 12.17 1.32
C TYR A 69 -16.04 11.21 0.52
N GLU A 70 -15.65 11.59 -0.70
CA GLU A 70 -14.68 10.85 -1.54
C GLU A 70 -13.27 10.79 -0.94
N GLY A 71 -12.98 11.55 0.13
CA GLY A 71 -11.66 11.62 0.76
C GLY A 71 -11.08 10.25 1.15
N TRP A 72 -11.88 9.39 1.79
CA TRP A 72 -11.42 8.05 2.18
C TRP A 72 -11.20 7.12 0.99
N ARG A 73 -12.07 7.19 -0.04
CA ARG A 73 -11.91 6.41 -1.27
C ARG A 73 -10.65 6.84 -2.03
N ASN A 74 -10.47 8.15 -2.20
CA ASN A 74 -9.29 8.72 -2.84
C ASN A 74 -8.01 8.37 -2.08
N TYR A 75 -8.04 8.42 -0.74
CA TYR A 75 -6.88 8.09 0.06
C TYR A 75 -6.54 6.59 0.02
N ALA A 76 -7.54 5.72 0.07
CA ALA A 76 -7.34 4.28 -0.12
C ALA A 76 -6.74 3.96 -1.49
N ASN A 77 -7.21 4.61 -2.55
CA ASN A 77 -6.66 4.46 -3.89
C ASN A 77 -5.23 5.02 -4.00
N PHE A 78 -4.97 6.17 -3.39
CA PHE A 78 -3.63 6.74 -3.34
C PHE A 78 -2.64 5.78 -2.67
N LEU A 79 -2.98 5.23 -1.50
CA LEU A 79 -2.10 4.31 -0.79
C LEU A 79 -1.94 2.97 -1.51
N TYR A 80 -2.97 2.48 -2.20
CA TYR A 80 -2.82 1.33 -3.10
C TYR A 80 -1.72 1.57 -4.13
N ASP A 81 -1.69 2.76 -4.74
CA ASP A 81 -0.76 3.12 -5.81
C ASP A 81 0.67 3.42 -5.31
N HIS A 82 0.83 3.76 -4.02
CA HIS A 82 2.08 4.33 -3.48
C HIS A 82 2.71 3.54 -2.33
N SER A 83 2.00 2.57 -1.75
CA SER A 83 2.49 1.76 -0.64
C SER A 83 2.58 0.27 -1.01
N PRO A 84 3.75 -0.20 -1.46
CA PRO A 84 3.96 -1.61 -1.76
C PRO A 84 3.70 -2.51 -0.56
N ILE A 85 4.10 -2.08 0.65
CA ILE A 85 3.93 -2.88 1.87
C ILE A 85 2.46 -3.00 2.29
N LEU A 86 1.69 -1.91 2.28
CA LEU A 86 0.26 -1.96 2.59
C LEU A 86 -0.47 -2.84 1.59
N ARG A 87 -0.13 -2.71 0.30
CA ARG A 87 -0.72 -3.54 -0.75
C ARG A 87 -0.39 -5.01 -0.54
N ARG A 88 0.87 -5.36 -0.24
CA ARG A 88 1.32 -6.72 0.05
C ARG A 88 0.51 -7.33 1.20
N ILE A 89 0.53 -6.71 2.37
CA ILE A 89 -0.10 -7.26 3.57
C ILE A 89 -1.62 -7.36 3.43
N ALA A 90 -2.26 -6.40 2.77
CA ALA A 90 -3.69 -6.45 2.52
C ALA A 90 -4.09 -7.63 1.61
N PHE A 91 -3.25 -8.00 0.64
CA PHE A 91 -3.49 -9.19 -0.19
C PHE A 91 -3.11 -10.50 0.47
N GLU A 92 -2.16 -10.49 1.41
CA GLU A 92 -1.82 -11.65 2.24
C GLU A 92 -2.93 -11.95 3.26
N HIS A 93 -3.60 -10.91 3.77
CA HIS A 93 -4.64 -11.00 4.80
C HIS A 93 -5.92 -10.26 4.41
N PRO A 94 -6.60 -10.66 3.31
CA PRO A 94 -7.77 -9.95 2.81
C PRO A 94 -8.95 -9.95 3.78
N GLU A 95 -8.99 -10.90 4.72
CA GLU A 95 -10.01 -11.02 5.75
C GLU A 95 -9.87 -9.98 6.88
N TRP A 96 -8.72 -9.31 7.02
CA TRP A 96 -8.53 -8.27 8.04
C TRP A 96 -9.24 -6.97 7.66
N TRP A 97 -9.26 -6.63 6.36
CA TRP A 97 -9.79 -5.36 5.85
C TRP A 97 -10.75 -5.57 4.67
N VAL A 98 -11.86 -6.24 4.96
CA VAL A 98 -12.86 -6.65 3.97
C VAL A 98 -13.36 -5.48 3.11
N ARG A 99 -13.56 -4.29 3.70
CA ARG A 99 -14.07 -3.12 2.97
C ARG A 99 -12.99 -2.50 2.10
N LEU A 100 -11.75 -2.45 2.60
CA LEU A 100 -10.60 -2.01 1.83
C LEU A 100 -10.39 -2.87 0.59
N ILE A 101 -10.38 -4.20 0.76
CA ILE A 101 -10.23 -5.15 -0.34
C ILE A 101 -11.38 -5.05 -1.33
N ARG A 102 -12.63 -5.03 -0.84
CA ARG A 102 -13.80 -4.84 -1.69
C ARG A 102 -13.70 -3.55 -2.50
N HIS A 103 -13.28 -2.44 -1.88
CA HIS A 103 -13.11 -1.16 -2.57
C HIS A 103 -12.06 -1.22 -3.70
N TRP A 104 -10.92 -1.86 -3.45
CA TRP A 104 -9.89 -2.03 -4.49
C TRP A 104 -10.31 -3.01 -5.60
N GLN A 105 -11.17 -3.99 -5.30
CA GLN A 105 -11.78 -4.85 -6.32
C GLN A 105 -12.74 -4.08 -7.22
N GLU A 106 -13.65 -3.31 -6.61
CA GLU A 106 -14.66 -2.51 -7.33
C GLU A 106 -14.04 -1.44 -8.24
N THR A 107 -12.85 -0.95 -7.89
CA THR A 107 -12.11 0.04 -8.68
C THR A 107 -11.22 -0.59 -9.77
N GLY A 108 -11.27 -1.91 -9.96
CA GLY A 108 -10.48 -2.62 -10.97
C GLY A 108 -8.99 -2.77 -10.63
N ARG A 109 -8.60 -2.49 -9.38
CA ARG A 109 -7.21 -2.50 -8.93
C ARG A 109 -6.72 -3.90 -8.50
N PHE A 110 -7.61 -4.87 -8.35
CA PHE A 110 -7.24 -6.24 -7.97
C PHE A 110 -6.48 -6.99 -9.09
N GLY A 111 -6.62 -6.60 -10.37
CA GLY A 111 -6.07 -7.33 -11.52
C GLY A 111 -4.67 -6.91 -11.99
N GLN A 112 -4.15 -5.75 -11.60
CA GLN A 112 -2.91 -5.18 -12.20
C GLN A 112 -1.59 -5.76 -11.65
N ILE A 113 -1.64 -6.62 -10.63
CA ILE A 113 -0.44 -7.19 -9.98
C ILE A 113 0.12 -8.34 -10.82
N VAL A 114 -0.74 -9.12 -11.47
CA VAL A 114 -0.33 -10.26 -12.31
C VAL A 114 0.37 -9.78 -13.59
N ASP A 115 -0.11 -8.69 -14.20
CA ASP A 115 0.46 -8.17 -15.44
C ASP A 115 1.83 -7.49 -15.23
N LYS A 116 2.04 -6.82 -14.10
CA LYS A 116 3.33 -6.17 -13.81
C LYS A 116 4.41 -7.15 -13.35
N GLN A 117 4.05 -8.27 -12.73
CA GLN A 117 5.02 -9.32 -12.37
C GLN A 117 5.48 -10.14 -13.59
N ASN A 118 4.61 -10.33 -14.59
CA ASN A 118 4.99 -11.00 -15.84
C ASN A 118 5.83 -10.13 -16.80
N ALA A 119 5.82 -8.80 -16.63
CA ALA A 119 6.57 -7.89 -17.49
C ALA A 119 8.05 -7.68 -17.07
N GLY A 120 8.49 -8.22 -15.92
CA GLY A 120 9.85 -8.04 -15.38
C GLY A 120 10.80 -9.23 -15.58
N GLY A 121 10.40 -10.25 -16.35
CA GLY A 121 11.05 -11.56 -16.37
C GLY A 121 11.95 -11.88 -17.57
N GLU A 122 12.09 -11.01 -18.57
CA GLU A 122 12.93 -11.30 -19.74
C GLU A 122 13.78 -10.08 -20.11
N GLU A 123 15.00 -10.01 -19.58
CA GLU A 123 16.18 -9.56 -20.33
C GLU A 123 17.45 -9.88 -19.51
N GLU A 124 17.91 -11.13 -19.58
CA GLU A 124 19.32 -11.45 -19.35
C GLU A 124 19.89 -12.22 -20.55
N SER A 125 21.03 -11.73 -21.02
CA SER A 125 22.05 -12.42 -21.84
C SER A 125 21.79 -12.60 -23.34
N VAL A 126 22.32 -11.66 -24.13
CA VAL A 126 22.97 -11.99 -25.41
C VAL A 126 24.32 -11.25 -25.49
N ILE A 127 25.40 -11.92 -25.12
CA ILE A 127 26.74 -11.58 -25.61
C ILE A 127 27.03 -12.48 -26.82
N PRO A 128 27.45 -11.91 -27.97
CA PRO A 128 28.32 -12.65 -28.86
C PRO A 128 29.59 -11.86 -29.20
N GLY A 129 30.72 -12.44 -28.81
CA GLY A 129 32.02 -12.43 -29.48
C GLY A 129 32.54 -11.14 -30.14
N SER A 130 33.62 -10.59 -29.59
CA SER A 130 34.62 -9.93 -30.41
C SER A 130 35.98 -10.63 -30.26
N SER A 131 36.50 -11.02 -31.41
CA SER A 131 37.65 -11.86 -31.65
C SER A 131 38.95 -11.21 -31.21
N LEU A 132 39.81 -11.99 -30.56
CA LEU A 132 41.25 -11.82 -30.64
C LEU A 132 41.69 -11.97 -32.09
N ALA A 133 42.44 -11.01 -32.61
CA ALA A 133 43.42 -11.23 -33.67
C ALA A 133 44.52 -10.17 -33.55
N THR A 134 45.74 -10.71 -33.65
CA THR A 134 47.07 -10.12 -33.47
C THR A 134 47.42 -9.02 -34.47
#